data_AF-A0A5N6RV50-F1
#
_entry.id   AF-A0A5N6RV50-F1
#
_cell.length_a   1.000
_cell.length_b   1.000
_cell.length_c   1.000
_cell.angle_alpha   90.00
_cell.angle_beta   90.00
_cell.angle_gamma   90.00
#
_symmetry.space_group_name_H-M   'P 1'
#
loop_
_entity.id
_entity.type
_entity.pdbx_description
1 polymer ?
#
loop_
_entity_poly.entity_id
_entity_poly.type
_entity_poly.pdbx_seq_one_letter_code
_entity_poly.pdbx_strand_id
1 'polypeptide(L)'
;MASMSSSSLRPFFCPVSTDLNDRGLTSRNFLVGFGFNKLPTFEGNRLVGRSFKLSCSMDREMDVRTSALVDGVAECLNELEVKEPSISTMLLNFENKSDPYEAMSTPLYQTATFKQPSATENGPYDYTRSGNPTRDALESLLAKLDKADRAFCFTSGMAALAAVSHLVGTGEEIVAGDDLYGGSDRLLSKVIPKNGIVVKRVNTTDLDEVVAAIGPSTKLVWLESPTNPRLQISDIRKIAEMTHAHGALLLVDNSIMSPVLSQPLTLGADIVMHSATKFIAGHSDLMAGVLAVRGESLAKDLYFLQNAEGSGLAPFDCWICLRGIKTMALRVEKQQENAQKIAEFLASHPRVKKVYYAGLPDHPGHDLHYSQAKGAGSVLSFLTGSLTLSKHIVETTKYFSITVSFGSVKSLISMPCFMSHASIPAEVREARGLTEDLVRISVGIEDVSDLIADLDNALRTGPL
;
A
#
# COMPACT_ATOMS: atom_id res chain seq x y z
N MET A 1 36.43 -37.28 -0.10
CA MET A 1 35.58 -38.49 -0.22
C MET A 1 34.29 -38.18 0.51
N ALA A 2 33.33 -37.51 -0.15
CA ALA A 2 32.31 -38.06 -1.03
C ALA A 2 31.12 -38.69 -0.25
N SER A 3 30.03 -37.93 -0.14
CA SER A 3 28.71 -38.42 -0.55
C SER A 3 27.75 -37.24 -0.77
N MET A 4 27.47 -36.97 -2.04
CA MET A 4 26.39 -36.10 -2.51
C MET A 4 25.10 -36.92 -2.52
N SER A 5 24.02 -36.40 -1.95
CA SER A 5 22.66 -36.94 -2.14
C SER A 5 21.91 -36.07 -3.16
N SER A 6 21.79 -36.60 -4.38
CA SER A 6 21.02 -36.01 -5.47
C SER A 6 19.52 -36.33 -5.33
N SER A 7 18.70 -35.33 -5.11
CA SER A 7 17.23 -35.42 -5.24
C SER A 7 16.82 -35.12 -6.68
N SER A 8 16.29 -36.13 -7.37
CA SER A 8 15.84 -36.05 -8.76
C SER A 8 14.47 -35.39 -8.89
N LEU A 9 14.39 -34.35 -9.72
CA LEU A 9 13.15 -33.73 -10.18
C LEU A 9 12.55 -34.57 -11.32
N ARG A 10 11.31 -35.03 -11.17
CA ARG A 10 10.53 -35.64 -12.27
C ARG A 10 9.77 -34.54 -13.03
N PRO A 11 9.82 -34.49 -14.38
CA PRO A 11 8.95 -33.63 -15.16
C PRO A 11 7.63 -34.36 -15.49
N PHE A 12 6.50 -33.70 -15.24
CA PHE A 12 5.20 -34.09 -15.79
C PHE A 12 5.05 -33.45 -17.18
N PHE A 13 5.11 -34.26 -18.23
CA PHE A 13 4.64 -33.91 -19.57
C PHE A 13 3.60 -34.95 -19.99
N CYS A 14 2.37 -34.52 -20.22
CA CYS A 14 1.35 -35.29 -20.95
C CYS A 14 1.43 -34.90 -22.44
N PRO A 15 1.46 -35.85 -23.39
CA PRO A 15 1.28 -35.56 -24.79
C PRO A 15 -0.21 -35.64 -25.17
N VAL A 16 -0.71 -34.67 -25.94
CA VAL A 16 -1.97 -34.80 -26.67
C VAL A 16 -1.63 -35.13 -28.12
N SER A 17 -2.20 -36.24 -28.61
CA SER A 17 -1.98 -36.80 -29.93
C SER A 17 -2.57 -35.93 -31.03
N THR A 18 -1.80 -35.71 -32.08
CA THR A 18 -2.26 -35.27 -33.40
C THR A 18 -2.71 -36.48 -34.20
N ASP A 19 -3.98 -36.52 -34.60
CA ASP A 19 -4.44 -37.36 -35.71
C ASP A 19 -4.67 -36.47 -36.93
N LEU A 20 -3.81 -36.64 -37.93
CA LEU A 20 -3.99 -36.15 -39.29
C LEU A 20 -4.38 -37.37 -40.12
N ASN A 21 -5.49 -37.28 -40.85
CA ASN A 21 -5.66 -38.08 -42.05
C ASN A 21 -6.18 -37.22 -43.20
N ASP A 22 -5.41 -37.35 -44.28
CA ASP A 22 -5.50 -36.76 -45.61
C ASP A 22 -6.89 -36.75 -46.26
N ARG A 23 -7.12 -35.71 -47.09
CA ARG A 23 -7.40 -35.87 -48.53
C ARG A 23 -7.35 -34.53 -49.28
N GLY A 24 -6.17 -34.24 -49.83
CA GLY A 24 -5.93 -34.10 -51.27
C GLY A 24 -6.63 -33.01 -52.13
N LEU A 25 -5.76 -32.17 -52.73
CA LEU A 25 -5.81 -31.58 -54.09
C LEU A 25 -6.94 -30.54 -54.37
N THR A 26 -6.75 -29.40 -55.03
CA THR A 26 -5.70 -28.92 -55.96
C THR A 26 -5.86 -27.41 -56.21
N SER A 27 -4.72 -26.73 -56.36
CA SER A 27 -4.38 -25.60 -57.25
C SER A 27 -5.47 -24.61 -57.75
N ARG A 28 -5.21 -23.30 -57.55
CA ARG A 28 -4.66 -22.40 -58.60
C ARG A 28 -4.42 -20.97 -58.09
N ASN A 29 -3.23 -20.47 -58.41
CA ASN A 29 -2.77 -19.09 -58.31
C ASN A 29 -3.60 -18.12 -59.18
N PHE A 30 -3.77 -16.86 -58.79
CA PHE A 30 -3.00 -15.69 -59.26
C PHE A 30 -3.72 -14.31 -59.14
N LEU A 31 -2.91 -13.30 -58.78
CA LEU A 31 -2.88 -11.85 -59.14
C LEU A 31 -4.13 -10.98 -58.89
N VAL A 32 -4.07 -9.99 -57.99
CA VAL A 32 -3.56 -8.58 -58.13
C VAL A 32 -4.45 -7.68 -58.99
N GLY A 33 -4.83 -6.52 -58.43
CA GLY A 33 -5.34 -5.37 -59.21
C GLY A 33 -5.82 -4.20 -58.36
N PHE A 34 -4.95 -3.20 -58.18
CA PHE A 34 -5.28 -1.82 -57.75
C PHE A 34 -6.07 -1.08 -58.85
N GLY A 35 -6.91 -0.11 -58.48
CA GLY A 35 -7.48 0.84 -59.45
C GLY A 35 -8.37 1.92 -58.85
N PHE A 36 -7.82 3.12 -58.69
CA PHE A 36 -8.49 4.39 -58.39
C PHE A 36 -9.46 4.83 -59.52
N ASN A 37 -10.49 5.63 -59.18
CA ASN A 37 -10.98 6.69 -60.07
C ASN A 37 -11.64 7.86 -59.32
N LYS A 38 -11.46 9.06 -59.90
CA LYS A 38 -11.76 10.42 -59.39
C LYS A 38 -13.23 10.87 -59.58
N LEU A 39 -13.65 11.78 -58.67
CA LEU A 39 -14.53 12.99 -58.71
C LEU A 39 -15.41 13.30 -59.96
N PRO A 40 -16.56 14.01 -59.80
CA PRO A 40 -16.54 15.49 -59.66
C PRO A 40 -17.61 16.18 -58.78
N THR A 41 -17.33 17.47 -58.55
CA THR A 41 -17.99 18.59 -57.85
C THR A 41 -19.34 19.07 -58.39
N PHE A 42 -20.17 19.70 -57.53
CA PHE A 42 -21.17 20.73 -57.90
C PHE A 42 -21.39 21.75 -56.77
N GLU A 43 -21.38 23.06 -57.10
CA GLU A 43 -21.78 24.21 -56.27
C GLU A 43 -23.25 24.62 -56.54
N GLY A 44 -23.92 25.29 -55.59
CA GLY A 44 -25.02 26.23 -55.90
C GLY A 44 -26.16 26.46 -54.87
N ASN A 45 -25.95 27.41 -53.95
CA ASN A 45 -26.84 28.48 -53.42
C ASN A 45 -28.31 28.31 -52.93
N ARG A 46 -28.57 28.95 -51.75
CA ARG A 46 -29.60 29.98 -51.38
C ARG A 46 -30.75 29.69 -50.36
N LEU A 47 -30.83 30.61 -49.37
CA LEU A 47 -31.98 31.33 -48.73
C LEU A 47 -32.49 31.00 -47.29
N VAL A 48 -32.29 31.99 -46.40
CA VAL A 48 -33.26 32.74 -45.52
C VAL A 48 -34.01 32.07 -44.35
N GLY A 49 -33.70 32.54 -43.12
CA GLY A 49 -34.64 33.30 -42.26
C GLY A 49 -35.33 32.58 -41.09
N ARG A 50 -35.12 33.09 -39.85
CA ARG A 50 -36.18 33.52 -38.89
C ARG A 50 -35.60 34.00 -37.54
N SER A 51 -35.97 35.21 -37.14
CA SER A 51 -35.94 35.73 -35.77
C SER A 51 -37.37 35.83 -35.24
N PHE A 52 -37.64 35.54 -33.96
CA PHE A 52 -38.80 36.12 -33.25
C PHE A 52 -38.55 36.28 -31.74
N LYS A 53 -39.11 37.40 -31.24
CA LYS A 53 -39.00 38.05 -29.92
C LYS A 53 -39.70 37.32 -28.78
N LEU A 54 -39.33 37.70 -27.54
CA LEU A 54 -40.31 37.84 -26.44
C LEU A 54 -40.14 39.21 -25.76
N SER A 55 -41.27 39.84 -25.46
CA SER A 55 -41.41 41.12 -24.77
C SER A 55 -42.41 40.95 -23.63
N CYS A 56 -42.11 41.42 -22.42
CA CYS A 56 -43.02 42.26 -21.64
C CYS A 56 -42.36 42.81 -20.37
N SER A 57 -42.56 44.11 -20.16
CA SER A 57 -42.29 44.93 -18.99
C SER A 57 -43.33 44.73 -17.88
N MET A 58 -42.96 44.89 -16.61
CA MET A 58 -43.80 45.54 -15.58
C MET A 58 -42.92 46.03 -14.41
N ASP A 59 -43.04 47.31 -14.10
CA ASP A 59 -42.50 47.98 -12.90
C ASP A 59 -43.03 47.37 -11.60
N ARG A 60 -42.16 47.21 -10.60
CA ARG A 60 -42.54 47.22 -9.18
C ARG A 60 -41.47 47.92 -8.35
N GLU A 61 -41.95 48.80 -7.49
CA GLU A 61 -41.22 49.68 -6.58
C GLU A 61 -40.17 48.95 -5.73
N MET A 62 -39.02 49.60 -5.57
CA MET A 62 -37.88 49.14 -4.80
C MET A 62 -38.09 49.51 -3.32
N ASP A 63 -38.52 48.55 -2.52
CA ASP A 63 -38.63 48.70 -1.06
C ASP A 63 -37.26 48.48 -0.40
N VAL A 64 -36.65 49.58 0.07
CA VAL A 64 -35.27 49.64 0.62
C VAL A 64 -35.18 49.08 2.05
N ARG A 65 -36.15 48.25 2.48
CA ARG A 65 -36.15 47.62 3.81
C ARG A 65 -35.73 46.16 3.82
N THR A 66 -35.54 45.54 2.66
CA THR A 66 -35.13 44.12 2.59
C THR A 66 -33.62 43.92 2.54
N SER A 67 -32.80 44.95 2.21
CA SER A 67 -31.34 44.75 2.11
C SER A 67 -30.68 44.47 3.47
N ALA A 68 -31.20 45.03 4.57
CA ALA A 68 -30.66 44.80 5.90
C ALA A 68 -30.89 43.36 6.43
N LEU A 69 -31.84 42.61 5.86
CA LEU A 69 -32.07 41.20 6.17
C LEU A 69 -31.28 40.27 5.25
N VAL A 70 -30.88 40.72 4.05
CA VAL A 70 -30.02 39.93 3.15
C VAL A 70 -28.55 40.07 3.54
N ASP A 71 -28.13 41.23 4.05
CA ASP A 71 -26.76 41.43 4.57
C ASP A 71 -26.53 40.65 5.87
N GLY A 72 -27.53 40.54 6.75
CA GLY A 72 -27.44 39.74 7.98
C GLY A 72 -27.42 38.22 7.77
N VAL A 73 -27.98 37.72 6.67
CA VAL A 73 -27.91 36.30 6.30
C VAL A 73 -26.63 36.00 5.51
N ALA A 74 -26.13 36.95 4.72
CA ALA A 74 -24.85 36.84 4.02
C ALA A 74 -23.65 36.84 5.00
N GLU A 75 -23.74 37.57 6.11
CA GLU A 75 -22.73 37.55 7.19
C GLU A 75 -22.79 36.30 8.08
N CYS A 76 -23.88 35.52 8.05
CA CYS A 76 -23.99 34.24 8.76
C CYS A 76 -23.55 33.02 7.94
N LEU A 77 -23.23 33.20 6.65
CA LEU A 77 -22.82 32.12 5.73
C LEU A 77 -21.31 32.08 5.46
N ASN A 78 -20.58 33.10 5.90
CA ASN A 78 -19.12 33.09 5.91
C ASN A 78 -18.64 32.53 7.25
N GLU A 79 -17.85 31.45 7.19
CA GLU A 79 -17.25 30.72 8.31
C GLU A 79 -18.10 29.61 8.98
N LEU A 80 -18.84 28.83 8.19
CA LEU A 80 -18.86 27.39 8.51
C LEU A 80 -17.46 26.86 8.17
N GLU A 81 -16.55 26.87 9.14
CA GLU A 81 -15.34 26.03 9.07
C GLU A 81 -15.81 24.61 8.78
N VAL A 82 -15.69 24.17 7.52
CA VAL A 82 -16.00 22.81 7.12
C VAL A 82 -14.91 21.94 7.75
N LYS A 83 -15.18 21.51 8.99
CA LYS A 83 -14.32 20.61 9.73
C LYS A 83 -14.08 19.38 8.85
N GLU A 84 -12.81 19.06 8.65
CA GLU A 84 -12.47 17.89 7.86
C GLU A 84 -13.12 16.64 8.45
N PRO A 85 -13.78 15.81 7.61
CA PRO A 85 -14.44 14.60 8.09
C PRO A 85 -13.44 13.64 8.73
N SER A 86 -13.92 12.81 9.65
CA SER A 86 -13.12 11.74 10.22
C SER A 86 -12.67 10.74 9.15
N ILE A 87 -11.54 10.04 9.38
CA ILE A 87 -11.09 8.98 8.46
C ILE A 87 -12.19 7.95 8.23
N SER A 88 -12.88 7.50 9.28
CA SER A 88 -14.01 6.56 9.17
C SER A 88 -15.09 7.05 8.21
N THR A 89 -15.37 8.36 8.21
CA THR A 89 -16.30 8.99 7.26
C THR A 89 -15.72 9.04 5.85
N MET A 90 -14.46 9.44 5.68
CA MET A 90 -13.79 9.53 4.37
C MET A 90 -13.74 8.18 3.64
N LEU A 91 -13.52 7.08 4.38
CA LEU A 91 -13.50 5.71 3.83
C LEU A 91 -14.79 5.31 3.11
N LEU A 92 -15.92 5.92 3.49
CA LEU A 92 -17.24 5.65 2.92
C LEU A 92 -17.67 6.72 1.90
N ASN A 93 -17.05 7.89 1.92
CA ASN A 93 -17.50 9.08 1.18
C ASN A 93 -16.40 9.57 0.24
N PHE A 94 -16.21 8.87 -0.88
CA PHE A 94 -15.40 9.36 -1.99
C PHE A 94 -16.22 9.39 -3.27
N GLU A 95 -16.12 10.52 -3.98
CA GLU A 95 -16.96 10.80 -5.14
C GLU A 95 -16.38 10.16 -6.40
N ASN A 96 -17.23 9.44 -7.13
CA ASN A 96 -16.95 9.04 -8.51
C ASN A 96 -17.67 9.99 -9.47
N LYS A 97 -17.13 11.20 -9.63
CA LYS A 97 -17.77 12.29 -10.41
C LYS A 97 -18.03 11.94 -11.88
N SER A 98 -17.34 10.94 -12.42
CA SER A 98 -17.44 10.54 -13.81
C SER A 98 -18.52 9.51 -14.12
N ASP A 99 -19.15 8.90 -13.11
CA ASP A 99 -20.19 7.90 -13.34
C ASP A 99 -21.56 8.55 -13.62
N PRO A 100 -22.10 8.46 -14.85
CA PRO A 100 -23.36 9.10 -15.21
C PRO A 100 -24.59 8.47 -14.53
N TYR A 101 -24.44 7.30 -13.89
CA TYR A 101 -25.53 6.60 -13.21
C TYR A 101 -25.48 6.72 -11.69
N GLU A 102 -24.48 7.44 -11.15
CA GLU A 102 -24.30 7.64 -9.71
C GLU A 102 -24.35 6.32 -8.92
N ALA A 103 -23.68 5.28 -9.43
CA ALA A 103 -23.69 3.98 -8.79
C ALA A 103 -23.05 4.06 -7.39
N MET A 104 -23.68 3.38 -6.42
CA MET A 104 -23.20 3.34 -5.04
C MET A 104 -21.80 2.71 -4.89
N SER A 105 -21.45 1.81 -5.80
CA SER A 105 -20.11 1.21 -5.87
C SER A 105 -19.44 1.68 -7.16
N THR A 106 -18.15 2.01 -7.07
CA THR A 106 -17.34 2.41 -8.22
C THR A 106 -17.43 1.34 -9.32
N PRO A 107 -17.86 1.70 -10.55
CA PRO A 107 -17.82 0.78 -11.68
C PRO A 107 -16.40 0.28 -11.94
N LEU A 108 -16.29 -1.01 -12.25
CA LEU A 108 -15.05 -1.66 -12.62
C LEU A 108 -14.75 -1.43 -14.11
N TYR A 109 -13.71 -0.67 -14.42
CA TYR A 109 -13.22 -0.46 -15.78
C TYR A 109 -12.23 -1.55 -16.20
N GLN A 110 -12.76 -2.77 -16.41
CA GLN A 110 -12.00 -3.92 -16.93
C GLN A 110 -11.77 -3.81 -18.45
N THR A 111 -11.01 -2.80 -18.86
CA THR A 111 -10.60 -2.57 -20.25
C THR A 111 -9.11 -2.24 -20.32
N ALA A 112 -8.47 -2.50 -21.45
CA ALA A 112 -7.09 -2.10 -21.70
C ALA A 112 -7.00 -0.73 -22.39
N THR A 113 -7.90 -0.45 -23.34
CA THR A 113 -7.87 0.75 -24.19
C THR A 113 -9.19 1.52 -24.11
N PHE A 114 -9.11 2.80 -24.44
CA PHE A 114 -10.25 3.71 -24.51
C PHE A 114 -10.33 4.34 -25.91
N LYS A 115 -11.56 4.55 -26.41
CA LYS A 115 -11.78 5.21 -27.70
C LYS A 115 -11.34 6.67 -27.61
N GLN A 116 -10.49 7.10 -28.53
CA GLN A 116 -10.04 8.49 -28.63
C GLN A 116 -11.07 9.35 -29.38
N PRO A 117 -11.23 10.64 -29.02
CA PRO A 117 -12.18 11.54 -29.67
C PRO A 117 -11.83 11.84 -31.13
N SER A 118 -10.53 11.89 -31.45
CA SER A 118 -10.03 12.12 -32.81
C SER A 118 -8.67 11.44 -33.02
N ALA A 119 -8.07 11.60 -34.21
CA ALA A 119 -6.75 11.07 -34.52
C ALA A 119 -5.58 11.84 -33.86
N THR A 120 -5.85 13.05 -33.35
CA THR A 120 -4.82 13.98 -32.84
C THR A 120 -5.06 14.45 -31.42
N GLU A 121 -6.23 14.16 -30.84
CA GLU A 121 -6.60 14.54 -29.48
C GLU A 121 -6.83 13.30 -28.63
N ASN A 122 -6.32 13.33 -27.39
CA ASN A 122 -6.54 12.26 -26.43
C ASN A 122 -7.76 12.56 -25.56
N GLY A 123 -8.50 11.51 -25.23
CA GLY A 123 -9.48 11.54 -24.14
C GLY A 123 -8.80 11.56 -22.77
N PRO A 124 -9.58 11.63 -21.67
CA PRO A 124 -9.04 11.58 -20.31
C PRO A 124 -8.26 10.29 -20.00
N TYR A 125 -8.63 9.19 -20.68
CA TYR A 125 -7.94 7.92 -20.61
C TYR A 125 -7.68 7.41 -22.03
N ASP A 126 -6.53 6.76 -22.20
CA ASP A 126 -6.10 6.14 -23.45
C ASP A 126 -5.79 4.65 -23.25
N TYR A 127 -5.02 4.33 -22.20
CA TYR A 127 -4.49 3.01 -21.94
C TYR A 127 -4.38 2.74 -20.43
N THR A 128 -4.91 1.60 -19.95
CA THR A 128 -5.01 1.28 -18.51
C THR A 128 -3.66 1.25 -17.76
N ARG A 129 -2.53 1.07 -18.47
CA ARG A 129 -1.19 1.21 -17.86
C ARG A 129 -0.91 2.67 -17.44
N SER A 130 -1.35 3.64 -18.24
CA SER A 130 -1.16 5.08 -18.01
C SER A 130 -2.16 5.65 -16.99
N GLY A 131 -3.39 5.14 -16.95
CA GLY A 131 -4.46 5.61 -16.07
C GLY A 131 -5.73 4.77 -16.24
N ASN A 132 -6.53 4.62 -15.18
CA ASN A 132 -7.78 3.85 -15.23
C ASN A 132 -8.79 4.39 -14.20
N PRO A 133 -10.06 4.64 -14.56
CA PRO A 133 -11.01 5.28 -13.64
C PRO A 133 -11.17 4.57 -12.28
N THR A 134 -11.13 3.23 -12.26
CA THR A 134 -11.23 2.46 -11.00
C THR A 134 -9.98 2.62 -10.14
N ARG A 135 -8.79 2.69 -10.75
CA ARG A 135 -7.53 2.92 -10.04
C ARG A 135 -7.43 4.37 -9.55
N ASP A 136 -7.80 5.33 -10.37
CA ASP A 136 -7.78 6.76 -10.03
C ASP A 136 -8.70 7.05 -8.83
N ALA A 137 -9.86 6.38 -8.73
CA ALA A 137 -10.73 6.49 -7.57
C ALA A 137 -10.07 5.99 -6.26
N LEU A 138 -9.32 4.87 -6.34
CA LEU A 138 -8.56 4.33 -5.21
C LEU A 138 -7.39 5.23 -4.83
N GLU A 139 -6.59 5.66 -5.81
CA GLU A 139 -5.45 6.57 -5.63
C GLU A 139 -5.91 7.91 -5.01
N SER A 140 -7.03 8.47 -5.49
CA SER A 140 -7.61 9.70 -4.93
C SER A 140 -8.01 9.54 -3.46
N LEU A 141 -8.66 8.43 -3.11
CA LEU A 141 -9.02 8.14 -1.71
C LEU A 141 -7.77 8.00 -0.84
N LEU A 142 -6.78 7.21 -1.27
CA LEU A 142 -5.55 6.97 -0.52
C LEU A 142 -4.73 8.26 -0.31
N ALA A 143 -4.66 9.12 -1.33
CA ALA A 143 -4.01 10.42 -1.19
C ALA A 143 -4.65 11.27 -0.08
N LYS A 144 -5.99 11.32 -0.05
CA LYS A 144 -6.72 12.03 1.02
C LYS A 144 -6.45 11.42 2.40
N LEU A 145 -6.44 10.09 2.52
CA LEU A 145 -6.21 9.39 3.78
C LEU A 145 -4.81 9.64 4.35
N ASP A 146 -3.78 9.68 3.51
CA ASP A 146 -2.39 9.91 3.95
C ASP A 146 -1.98 11.39 3.99
N LYS A 147 -2.87 12.32 3.62
CA LYS A 147 -2.57 13.76 3.46
C LYS A 147 -1.51 14.03 2.39
N ALA A 148 -1.58 13.27 1.31
CA ALA A 148 -0.67 13.36 0.17
C ALA A 148 -1.23 14.26 -0.93
N ASP A 149 -0.33 14.82 -1.74
CA ASP A 149 -0.70 15.53 -2.96
C ASP A 149 -1.21 14.53 -4.01
N ARG A 150 -0.54 13.38 -4.13
CA ARG A 150 -0.93 12.26 -5.02
C ARG A 150 -0.63 10.92 -4.37
N ALA A 151 -1.33 9.88 -4.81
CA ALA A 151 -1.00 8.51 -4.49
C ALA A 151 -0.99 7.64 -5.75
N PHE A 152 -0.28 6.52 -5.69
CA PHE A 152 -0.07 5.58 -6.78
C PHE A 152 -0.27 4.15 -6.30
N CYS A 153 -1.07 3.37 -6.99
CA CYS A 153 -1.33 1.97 -6.68
C CYS A 153 -0.48 1.06 -7.58
N PHE A 154 0.23 0.11 -6.97
CA PHE A 154 1.12 -0.84 -7.64
C PHE A 154 0.63 -2.28 -7.44
N THR A 155 1.06 -3.19 -8.32
CA THR A 155 0.70 -4.62 -8.29
C THR A 155 1.05 -5.32 -6.96
N SER A 156 2.00 -4.78 -6.21
CA SER A 156 2.36 -5.27 -4.87
C SER A 156 3.13 -4.21 -4.10
N GLY A 157 3.26 -4.40 -2.78
CA GLY A 157 4.14 -3.57 -1.97
C GLY A 157 5.60 -3.58 -2.47
N MET A 158 6.08 -4.72 -2.95
CA MET A 158 7.45 -4.81 -3.49
C MET A 158 7.60 -4.06 -4.81
N ALA A 159 6.57 -4.00 -5.65
CA ALA A 159 6.60 -3.19 -6.88
C ALA A 159 6.65 -1.68 -6.55
N ALA A 160 5.89 -1.24 -5.54
CA ALA A 160 5.96 0.14 -5.03
C ALA A 160 7.38 0.48 -4.53
N LEU A 161 7.99 -0.39 -3.72
CA LEU A 161 9.34 -0.18 -3.19
C LEU A 161 10.42 -0.23 -4.28
N ALA A 162 10.26 -1.10 -5.29
CA ALA A 162 11.15 -1.13 -6.43
C ALA A 162 11.09 0.19 -7.21
N ALA A 163 9.90 0.72 -7.48
CA ALA A 163 9.74 2.03 -8.13
C ALA A 163 10.43 3.16 -7.33
N VAL A 164 10.27 3.19 -5.99
CA VAL A 164 10.99 4.18 -5.16
C VAL A 164 12.51 4.01 -5.29
N SER A 165 13.02 2.78 -5.33
CA SER A 165 14.45 2.54 -5.48
C SER A 165 15.03 3.02 -6.82
N HIS A 166 14.20 3.14 -7.85
CA HIS A 166 14.60 3.67 -9.16
C HIS A 166 14.65 5.20 -9.23
N LEU A 167 14.27 5.91 -8.14
CA LEU A 167 14.58 7.33 -7.97
C LEU A 167 16.05 7.57 -7.62
N VAL A 168 16.78 6.52 -7.23
CA VAL A 168 18.19 6.60 -6.81
C VAL A 168 19.08 6.15 -7.97
N GLY A 169 19.99 7.03 -8.37
CA GLY A 169 20.91 6.83 -9.47
C GLY A 169 22.13 5.97 -9.12
N THR A 170 22.83 5.51 -10.16
CA THR A 170 24.10 4.80 -10.00
C THR A 170 25.14 5.66 -9.26
N GLY A 171 25.80 5.07 -8.27
CA GLY A 171 26.78 5.76 -7.41
C GLY A 171 26.15 6.54 -6.25
N GLU A 172 24.83 6.69 -6.22
CA GLU A 172 24.10 7.29 -5.11
C GLU A 172 23.79 6.25 -4.03
N GLU A 173 23.29 6.71 -2.89
CA GLU A 173 23.21 5.92 -1.67
C GLU A 173 21.81 5.90 -1.04
N ILE A 174 21.43 4.72 -0.55
CA ILE A 174 20.27 4.48 0.30
C ILE A 174 20.76 4.17 1.72
N VAL A 175 20.30 4.94 2.70
CA VAL A 175 20.40 4.60 4.12
C VAL A 175 19.08 3.98 4.52
N ALA A 176 19.12 2.79 5.09
CA ALA A 176 17.91 2.10 5.51
C ALA A 176 18.21 1.30 6.76
N GLY A 177 17.19 0.85 7.48
CA GLY A 177 17.33 -0.49 8.05
C GLY A 177 17.02 -0.69 9.48
N ASP A 178 17.81 -1.42 10.25
CA ASP A 178 18.45 -2.71 9.91
C ASP A 178 17.42 -3.86 10.06
N ASP A 179 16.33 -3.56 10.76
CA ASP A 179 15.16 -4.38 11.05
C ASP A 179 14.00 -3.95 10.16
N LEU A 180 13.94 -4.52 8.96
CA LEU A 180 12.89 -4.28 7.97
C LEU A 180 12.24 -5.61 7.60
N TYR A 181 11.06 -5.52 6.98
CA TYR A 181 10.50 -6.66 6.26
C TYR A 181 11.54 -7.39 5.39
N GLY A 182 11.65 -8.72 5.56
CA GLY A 182 12.64 -9.53 4.82
C GLY A 182 12.59 -9.44 3.29
N GLY A 183 11.46 -9.05 2.68
CA GLY A 183 11.41 -8.75 1.24
C GLY A 183 12.14 -7.44 0.88
N SER A 184 12.00 -6.41 1.72
CA SER A 184 12.75 -5.15 1.60
C SER A 184 14.25 -5.39 1.79
N ASP A 185 14.64 -6.19 2.80
CA ASP A 185 16.05 -6.56 3.00
C ASP A 185 16.63 -7.31 1.79
N ARG A 186 15.87 -8.23 1.17
CA ARG A 186 16.27 -8.92 -0.06
C ARG A 186 16.43 -7.97 -1.25
N LEU A 187 15.51 -7.02 -1.43
CA LEU A 187 15.60 -6.00 -2.49
C LEU A 187 16.86 -5.13 -2.31
N LEU A 188 17.07 -4.63 -1.09
CA LEU A 188 18.21 -3.79 -0.70
C LEU A 188 19.56 -4.51 -0.77
N SER A 189 19.62 -5.82 -0.49
CA SER A 189 20.89 -6.56 -0.44
C SER A 189 21.27 -7.28 -1.74
N LYS A 190 20.29 -7.68 -2.57
CA LYS A 190 20.53 -8.56 -3.73
C LYS A 190 20.16 -7.96 -5.08
N VAL A 191 19.33 -6.93 -5.12
CA VAL A 191 18.82 -6.35 -6.38
C VAL A 191 19.38 -4.95 -6.58
N ILE A 192 19.10 -4.03 -5.65
CA ILE A 192 19.50 -2.62 -5.74
C ILE A 192 21.02 -2.44 -5.99
N PRO A 193 21.93 -3.16 -5.29
CA PRO A 193 23.37 -2.99 -5.49
C PRO A 193 23.86 -3.34 -6.90
N LYS A 194 23.10 -4.14 -7.67
CA LYS A 194 23.47 -4.48 -9.06
C LYS A 194 23.37 -3.29 -10.00
N ASN A 195 22.66 -2.23 -9.62
CA ASN A 195 22.55 -0.98 -10.38
C ASN A 195 23.64 0.03 -9.99
N GLY A 196 24.61 -0.39 -9.16
CA GLY A 196 25.68 0.48 -8.64
C GLY A 196 25.22 1.44 -7.54
N ILE A 197 24.06 1.21 -6.95
CA ILE A 197 23.54 1.97 -5.79
C ILE A 197 24.17 1.40 -4.52
N VAL A 198 24.68 2.28 -3.65
CA VAL A 198 25.25 1.91 -2.35
C VAL A 198 24.12 1.79 -1.32
N VAL A 199 24.14 0.74 -0.50
CA VAL A 199 23.15 0.55 0.56
C VAL A 199 23.85 0.46 1.91
N LYS A 200 23.53 1.39 2.80
CA LYS A 200 23.95 1.38 4.22
C LYS A 200 22.82 0.85 5.09
N ARG A 201 23.17 0.00 6.06
CA ARG A 201 22.24 -0.58 7.05
C ARG A 201 22.55 0.02 8.41
N VAL A 202 21.55 0.62 9.07
CA VAL A 202 21.70 1.30 10.37
C VAL A 202 20.56 0.96 11.32
N ASN A 203 20.84 0.96 12.62
CA ASN A 203 19.77 0.93 13.62
C ASN A 203 19.06 2.29 13.66
N THR A 204 17.86 2.37 13.08
CA THR A 204 17.12 3.64 12.98
C THR A 204 16.53 4.13 14.31
N THR A 205 16.63 3.35 15.38
CA THR A 205 16.29 3.82 16.74
C THR A 205 17.41 4.64 17.37
N ASP A 206 18.64 4.51 16.86
CA ASP A 206 19.80 5.29 17.29
C ASP A 206 20.01 6.45 16.32
N LEU A 207 19.72 7.66 16.79
CA LEU A 207 19.82 8.87 15.98
C LEU A 207 21.27 9.21 15.62
N ASP A 208 22.25 8.83 16.45
CA ASP A 208 23.66 9.08 16.16
C ASP A 208 24.14 8.17 15.02
N GLU A 209 23.69 6.91 14.99
CA GLU A 209 23.94 6.01 13.86
C GLU A 209 23.31 6.53 12.55
N VAL A 210 22.08 7.05 12.63
CA VAL A 210 21.39 7.61 11.45
C VAL A 210 22.16 8.81 10.90
N VAL A 211 22.53 9.77 11.75
CA VAL A 211 23.31 10.96 11.34
C VAL A 211 24.66 10.56 10.77
N ALA A 212 25.36 9.61 11.38
CA ALA A 212 26.67 9.17 10.90
C ALA A 212 26.62 8.47 9.54
N ALA A 213 25.50 7.83 9.20
CA ALA A 213 25.34 7.13 7.92
C ALA A 213 24.90 8.04 6.78
N ILE A 214 24.12 9.09 7.06
CA ILE A 214 23.68 10.06 6.06
C ILE A 214 24.87 10.94 5.64
N GLY A 215 25.10 11.05 4.33
CA GLY A 215 26.17 11.87 3.77
C GLY A 215 25.78 12.49 2.43
N PRO A 216 26.74 13.15 1.73
CA PRO A 216 26.47 13.89 0.50
C PRO A 216 25.90 13.06 -0.66
N SER A 217 26.18 11.75 -0.68
CA SER A 217 25.69 10.82 -1.70
C SER A 217 24.34 10.19 -1.34
N THR A 218 23.85 10.39 -0.11
CA THR A 218 22.57 9.83 0.34
C THR A 218 21.43 10.53 -0.41
N LYS A 219 20.57 9.74 -1.04
CA LYS A 219 19.37 10.21 -1.75
C LYS A 219 18.07 9.71 -1.17
N LEU A 220 18.12 8.59 -0.45
CA LEU A 220 16.95 8.01 0.17
C LEU A 220 17.29 7.50 1.56
N VAL A 221 16.50 7.92 2.54
CA VAL A 221 16.40 7.28 3.85
C VAL A 221 15.12 6.46 3.88
N TRP A 222 15.23 5.16 4.17
CA TRP A 222 14.09 4.24 4.19
C TRP A 222 13.87 3.67 5.59
N LEU A 223 12.74 4.07 6.16
CA LEU A 223 12.27 3.73 7.50
C LEU A 223 11.07 2.78 7.49
N GLU A 224 10.93 1.98 8.55
CA GLU A 224 9.72 1.22 8.92
C GLU A 224 9.54 1.39 10.44
N SER A 225 8.40 1.90 10.91
CA SER A 225 8.17 2.12 12.35
C SER A 225 6.67 1.99 12.70
N PRO A 226 6.28 1.07 13.59
CA PRO A 226 7.11 0.03 14.21
C PRO A 226 7.76 -0.92 13.20
N THR A 227 8.97 -1.39 13.49
CA THR A 227 9.68 -2.35 12.63
C THR A 227 9.03 -3.74 12.64
N ASN A 228 9.26 -4.53 11.59
CA ASN A 228 8.79 -5.92 11.53
C ASN A 228 9.99 -6.89 11.54
N PRO A 229 10.13 -7.78 12.55
CA PRO A 229 9.11 -8.19 13.53
C PRO A 229 9.35 -7.71 14.98
N ARG A 230 10.42 -6.95 15.26
CA ARG A 230 10.76 -6.55 16.66
C ARG A 230 9.97 -5.35 17.18
N LEU A 231 9.22 -4.66 16.31
CA LEU A 231 8.33 -3.55 16.66
C LEU A 231 9.05 -2.39 17.34
N GLN A 232 10.29 -2.15 16.91
CA GLN A 232 11.09 -1.01 17.35
C GLN A 232 10.53 0.29 16.80
N ILE A 233 10.67 1.36 17.57
CA ILE A 233 10.09 2.68 17.24
C ILE A 233 11.22 3.64 16.93
N SER A 234 11.14 4.27 15.76
CA SER A 234 12.08 5.28 15.31
C SER A 234 11.39 6.65 15.29
N ASP A 235 12.12 7.71 15.63
CA ASP A 235 11.58 9.08 15.66
C ASP A 235 11.49 9.64 14.23
N ILE A 236 10.29 9.59 13.64
CA ILE A 236 10.09 9.96 12.23
C ILE A 236 10.44 11.43 12.01
N ARG A 237 10.11 12.31 12.96
CA ARG A 237 10.30 13.76 12.82
C ARG A 237 11.77 14.12 12.80
N LYS A 238 12.55 13.60 13.75
CA LYS A 238 13.99 13.87 13.81
C LYS A 238 14.74 13.28 12.62
N ILE A 239 14.38 12.07 12.20
CA ILE A 239 14.99 11.45 11.02
C ILE A 239 14.65 12.26 9.76
N ALA A 240 13.43 12.80 9.64
CA ALA A 240 13.06 13.68 8.52
C ALA A 240 13.95 14.93 8.47
N GLU A 241 14.10 15.62 9.61
CA GLU A 241 14.97 16.80 9.71
C GLU A 241 16.41 16.51 9.27
N MET A 242 17.00 15.41 9.76
CA MET A 242 18.36 14.98 9.40
C MET A 242 18.49 14.62 7.91
N THR A 243 17.46 13.97 7.37
CA THR A 243 17.40 13.55 5.97
C THR A 243 17.33 14.75 5.04
N HIS A 244 16.42 15.69 5.32
CA HIS A 244 16.21 16.90 4.52
C HIS A 244 17.37 17.88 4.59
N ALA A 245 18.10 17.94 5.72
CA ALA A 245 19.32 18.73 5.83
C ALA A 245 20.41 18.33 4.81
N HIS A 246 20.33 17.11 4.27
CA HIS A 246 21.23 16.59 3.23
C HIS A 246 20.59 16.54 1.83
N GLY A 247 19.36 17.05 1.67
CA GLY A 247 18.63 17.02 0.40
C GLY A 247 18.25 15.61 -0.07
N ALA A 248 18.16 14.64 0.85
CA ALA A 248 17.67 13.30 0.58
C ALA A 248 16.14 13.22 0.79
N LEU A 249 15.51 12.17 0.24
CA LEU A 249 14.11 11.84 0.46
C LEU A 249 13.95 10.92 1.67
N LEU A 250 12.88 11.10 2.45
CA LEU A 250 12.45 10.15 3.48
C LEU A 250 11.27 9.32 2.99
N LEU A 251 11.49 8.01 2.89
CA LEU A 251 10.45 6.99 2.72
C LEU A 251 10.12 6.37 4.08
N VAL A 252 8.83 6.31 4.42
CA VAL A 252 8.31 5.53 5.55
C VAL A 252 7.39 4.43 5.04
N ASP A 253 7.77 3.17 5.23
CA ASP A 253 6.87 2.03 5.10
C ASP A 253 5.92 2.02 6.32
N ASN A 254 4.67 2.41 6.08
CA ASN A 254 3.62 2.57 7.08
C ASN A 254 2.66 1.37 7.08
N SER A 255 3.02 0.26 6.44
CA SER A 255 2.17 -0.92 6.24
C SER A 255 1.56 -1.45 7.52
N ILE A 256 2.29 -1.41 8.64
CA ILE A 256 1.86 -2.00 9.91
C ILE A 256 0.86 -1.12 10.67
N MET A 257 0.86 0.19 10.41
CA MET A 257 0.00 1.15 11.10
C MET A 257 -1.23 1.50 10.29
N SER A 258 -1.10 1.56 8.96
CA SER A 258 -2.09 2.10 8.02
C SER A 258 -2.44 3.59 8.28
N PRO A 259 -3.15 4.26 7.36
CA PRO A 259 -3.44 5.70 7.49
C PRO A 259 -4.33 6.04 8.70
N VAL A 260 -5.06 5.07 9.26
CA VAL A 260 -5.94 5.30 10.42
C VAL A 260 -5.17 5.57 11.71
N LEU A 261 -3.97 5.00 11.85
CA LEU A 261 -3.17 5.13 13.08
C LEU A 261 -1.98 6.08 12.92
N SER A 262 -1.40 6.19 11.73
CA SER A 262 -0.26 7.08 11.48
C SER A 262 -0.32 7.68 10.08
N GLN A 263 0.05 8.95 9.96
CA GLN A 263 0.13 9.69 8.69
C GLN A 263 1.53 10.30 8.54
N PRO A 264 2.57 9.52 8.18
CA PRO A 264 3.97 9.98 8.25
C PRO A 264 4.30 11.18 7.36
N LEU A 265 3.52 11.46 6.30
CA LEU A 265 3.69 12.70 5.53
C LEU A 265 3.51 13.94 6.42
N THR A 266 2.67 13.88 7.45
CA THR A 266 2.49 14.97 8.43
C THR A 266 3.62 15.07 9.46
N LEU A 267 4.55 14.11 9.43
CA LEU A 267 5.71 14.01 10.34
C LEU A 267 7.03 14.31 9.61
N GLY A 268 6.98 14.68 8.34
CA GLY A 268 8.15 15.02 7.54
C GLY A 268 8.56 13.97 6.50
N ALA A 269 7.85 12.85 6.36
CA ALA A 269 8.11 11.94 5.24
C ALA A 269 7.75 12.58 3.89
N ASP A 270 8.50 12.24 2.85
CA ASP A 270 8.21 12.64 1.46
C ASP A 270 7.37 11.57 0.75
N ILE A 271 7.62 10.31 1.09
CA ILE A 271 6.94 9.13 0.56
C ILE A 271 6.45 8.28 1.71
N VAL A 272 5.16 7.95 1.71
CA VAL A 272 4.60 6.90 2.53
C VAL A 272 4.28 5.70 1.66
N MET A 273 4.81 4.54 2.04
CA MET A 273 4.51 3.29 1.37
C MET A 273 3.57 2.45 2.24
N HIS A 274 2.61 1.78 1.58
CA HIS A 274 1.84 0.72 2.19
C HIS A 274 1.86 -0.54 1.32
N SER A 275 2.03 -1.70 1.94
CA SER A 275 1.57 -2.97 1.39
C SER A 275 0.06 -3.03 1.57
N ALA A 276 -0.69 -2.59 0.56
CA ALA A 276 -2.16 -2.63 0.60
C ALA A 276 -2.75 -4.05 0.66
N THR A 277 -1.95 -5.08 0.37
CA THR A 277 -2.20 -6.49 0.73
C THR A 277 -2.62 -6.68 2.21
N LYS A 278 -2.20 -5.78 3.11
CA LYS A 278 -2.37 -5.88 4.57
C LYS A 278 -3.67 -5.21 5.01
N PHE A 279 -3.60 -4.21 5.89
CA PHE A 279 -4.77 -3.57 6.50
C PHE A 279 -5.69 -2.85 5.51
N ILE A 280 -5.15 -2.31 4.42
CA ILE A 280 -5.96 -1.57 3.43
C ILE A 280 -6.99 -2.51 2.79
N ALA A 281 -6.54 -3.59 2.15
CA ALA A 281 -7.45 -4.61 1.63
C ALA A 281 -8.12 -5.40 2.77
N GLY A 282 -7.34 -5.95 3.70
CA GLY A 282 -7.81 -6.53 4.97
C GLY A 282 -8.39 -7.94 4.90
N HIS A 283 -8.47 -8.57 3.73
CA HIS A 283 -9.20 -9.82 3.53
C HIS A 283 -8.35 -10.97 2.96
N SER A 284 -7.02 -10.79 2.86
CA SER A 284 -6.07 -11.82 2.39
C SER A 284 -6.34 -12.37 0.97
N ASP A 285 -6.97 -11.56 0.11
CA ASP A 285 -7.49 -11.99 -1.20
C ASP A 285 -6.91 -11.21 -2.40
N LEU A 286 -6.01 -10.25 -2.16
CA LEU A 286 -5.32 -9.49 -3.21
C LEU A 286 -3.87 -9.13 -2.85
N MET A 287 -3.10 -8.77 -3.87
CA MET A 287 -1.79 -8.14 -3.73
C MET A 287 -1.85 -6.70 -4.20
N ALA A 288 -1.33 -5.76 -3.41
CA ALA A 288 -1.27 -4.36 -3.79
C ALA A 288 -0.17 -3.61 -3.00
N GLY A 289 0.37 -2.59 -3.63
CA GLY A 289 1.24 -1.58 -3.03
C GLY A 289 0.67 -0.19 -3.24
N VAL A 290 0.99 0.74 -2.35
CA VAL A 290 0.58 2.14 -2.44
C VAL A 290 1.81 2.99 -2.15
N LEU A 291 2.01 4.04 -2.95
CA LEU A 291 2.88 5.17 -2.60
C LEU A 291 2.02 6.41 -2.49
N ALA A 292 2.00 7.05 -1.32
CA ALA A 292 1.39 8.35 -1.09
C ALA A 292 2.51 9.39 -0.95
N VAL A 293 2.46 10.48 -1.71
CA VAL A 293 3.61 11.39 -1.85
C VAL A 293 3.28 12.86 -1.67
N ARG A 294 4.27 13.57 -1.14
CA ARG A 294 4.28 15.03 -1.01
C ARG A 294 5.17 15.63 -2.12
N GLY A 295 4.66 16.62 -2.83
CA GLY A 295 5.38 17.38 -3.85
C GLY A 295 5.08 16.96 -5.28
N GLU A 296 4.72 17.93 -6.12
CA GLU A 296 4.39 17.75 -7.53
C GLU A 296 5.52 17.16 -8.38
N SER A 297 6.77 17.52 -8.10
CA SER A 297 7.92 16.98 -8.86
C SER A 297 8.08 15.49 -8.61
N LEU A 298 8.14 15.10 -7.33
CA LEU A 298 8.28 13.70 -6.92
C LEU A 298 7.10 12.84 -7.41
N ALA A 299 5.89 13.40 -7.38
CA ALA A 299 4.72 12.72 -7.93
C ALA A 299 4.79 12.51 -9.44
N LYS A 300 5.40 13.44 -10.21
CA LYS A 300 5.62 13.24 -11.65
C LYS A 300 6.64 12.14 -11.92
N ASP A 301 7.72 12.09 -11.15
CA ASP A 301 8.77 11.07 -11.30
C ASP A 301 8.23 9.67 -11.01
N LEU A 302 7.49 9.50 -9.92
CA LEU A 302 6.88 8.21 -9.58
C LEU A 302 5.75 7.79 -10.53
N TYR A 303 4.95 8.75 -11.01
CA TYR A 303 3.98 8.47 -12.07
C TYR A 303 4.66 7.95 -13.34
N PHE A 304 5.75 8.61 -13.75
CA PHE A 304 6.53 8.19 -14.89
C PHE A 304 7.02 6.75 -14.73
N LEU A 305 7.59 6.40 -13.56
CA LEU A 305 8.05 5.04 -13.27
C LEU A 305 6.89 4.02 -13.25
N GLN A 306 5.78 4.30 -12.56
CA GLN A 306 4.61 3.42 -12.52
C GLN A 306 4.11 3.09 -13.94
N ASN A 307 4.06 4.11 -14.81
CA ASN A 307 3.61 3.94 -16.18
C ASN A 307 4.67 3.21 -17.04
N ALA A 308 5.93 3.66 -16.99
CA ALA A 308 7.01 3.14 -17.83
C ALA A 308 7.34 1.66 -17.53
N GLU A 309 7.31 1.28 -16.26
CA GLU A 309 7.53 -0.10 -15.81
C GLU A 309 6.28 -0.97 -15.90
N GLY A 310 5.12 -0.34 -16.12
CA GLY A 310 3.84 -1.04 -16.25
C GLY A 310 3.41 -1.76 -14.98
N SER A 311 3.73 -1.19 -13.83
CA SER A 311 3.57 -1.80 -12.50
C SER A 311 2.36 -1.26 -11.73
N GLY A 312 1.51 -0.46 -12.36
CA GLY A 312 0.24 -0.01 -11.80
C GLY A 312 -0.71 -1.18 -11.47
N LEU A 313 -1.48 -1.04 -10.38
CA LEU A 313 -2.42 -2.07 -9.94
C LEU A 313 -3.53 -2.30 -10.97
N ALA A 314 -3.95 -3.57 -11.13
CA ALA A 314 -5.01 -3.94 -12.07
C ALA A 314 -6.39 -3.43 -11.61
N PRO A 315 -7.34 -3.12 -12.53
CA PRO A 315 -8.63 -2.55 -12.15
C PRO A 315 -9.45 -3.42 -11.20
N PHE A 316 -9.43 -4.76 -11.37
CA PHE A 316 -10.14 -5.68 -10.48
C PHE A 316 -9.60 -5.62 -9.06
N ASP A 317 -8.28 -5.66 -8.89
CA ASP A 317 -7.64 -5.55 -7.57
C ASP A 317 -7.87 -4.17 -6.94
N CYS A 318 -7.89 -3.10 -7.75
CA CYS A 318 -8.27 -1.76 -7.29
C CYS A 318 -9.71 -1.78 -6.72
N TRP A 319 -10.64 -2.43 -7.42
CA TRP A 319 -12.03 -2.54 -6.98
C TRP A 319 -12.19 -3.37 -5.69
N ILE A 320 -11.48 -4.48 -5.55
CA ILE A 320 -11.48 -5.27 -4.30
C ILE A 320 -10.87 -4.45 -3.15
N CYS A 321 -9.79 -3.69 -3.42
CA CYS A 321 -9.19 -2.81 -2.43
C CYS A 321 -10.16 -1.69 -2.00
N LEU A 322 -10.84 -1.03 -2.95
CA LEU A 322 -11.91 -0.05 -2.69
C LEU A 322 -13.07 -0.63 -1.88
N ARG A 323 -13.36 -1.92 -2.03
CA ARG A 323 -14.36 -2.63 -1.21
C ARG A 323 -13.84 -2.87 0.21
N GLY A 324 -12.63 -3.42 0.34
CA GLY A 324 -12.03 -3.79 1.63
C GLY A 324 -11.68 -2.60 2.51
N ILE A 325 -11.25 -1.48 1.91
CA ILE A 325 -10.81 -0.28 2.63
C ILE A 325 -11.96 0.39 3.42
N LYS A 326 -13.22 0.19 2.99
CA LYS A 326 -14.42 0.74 3.65
C LYS A 326 -14.57 0.30 5.10
N THR A 327 -14.05 -0.89 5.43
CA THR A 327 -14.10 -1.43 6.80
C THR A 327 -12.77 -1.29 7.52
N MET A 328 -11.78 -0.57 6.97
CA MET A 328 -10.43 -0.47 7.54
C MET A 328 -10.43 0.07 8.97
N ALA A 329 -11.12 1.20 9.22
CA ALA A 329 -11.18 1.79 10.56
C ALA A 329 -11.81 0.82 11.58
N LEU A 330 -12.93 0.20 11.23
CA LEU A 330 -13.63 -0.79 12.08
C LEU A 330 -12.74 -2.01 12.38
N ARG A 331 -12.07 -2.55 11.35
CA ARG A 331 -11.17 -3.70 11.50
C ARG A 331 -10.00 -3.34 12.40
N VAL A 332 -9.32 -2.22 12.14
CA VAL A 332 -8.14 -1.81 12.90
C VAL A 332 -8.48 -1.53 14.36
N GLU A 333 -9.61 -0.88 14.65
CA GLU A 333 -10.08 -0.67 16.02
C GLU A 333 -10.23 -2.00 16.77
N LYS A 334 -10.97 -2.96 16.19
CA LYS A 334 -11.19 -4.27 16.84
C LYS A 334 -9.91 -5.08 16.96
N GLN A 335 -9.09 -5.11 15.92
CA GLN A 335 -7.81 -5.83 15.91
C GLN A 335 -6.84 -5.26 16.94
N GLN A 336 -6.79 -3.93 17.10
CA GLN A 336 -5.96 -3.27 18.11
C GLN A 336 -6.44 -3.56 19.53
N GLU A 337 -7.75 -3.49 19.78
CA GLU A 337 -8.34 -3.85 21.08
C GLU A 337 -7.99 -5.30 21.47
N ASN A 338 -8.13 -6.23 20.53
CA ASN A 338 -7.77 -7.63 20.74
C ASN A 338 -6.26 -7.79 21.00
N ALA A 339 -5.42 -7.09 20.24
CA ALA A 339 -3.97 -7.16 20.39
C ALA A 339 -3.48 -6.65 21.74
N GLN A 340 -4.06 -5.56 22.26
CA GLN A 340 -3.76 -5.06 23.60
C GLN A 340 -3.99 -6.14 24.67
N LYS A 341 -5.18 -6.76 24.66
CA LYS A 341 -5.54 -7.82 25.63
C LYS A 341 -4.63 -9.04 25.52
N ILE A 342 -4.29 -9.46 24.30
CA ILE A 342 -3.36 -10.58 24.08
C ILE A 342 -1.94 -10.21 24.54
N ALA A 343 -1.48 -8.99 24.28
CA ALA A 343 -0.16 -8.53 24.72
C ALA A 343 -0.05 -8.52 26.26
N GLU A 344 -1.08 -8.04 26.96
CA GLU A 344 -1.14 -8.05 28.43
C GLU A 344 -1.18 -9.47 29.01
N PHE A 345 -1.98 -10.36 28.40
CA PHE A 345 -1.99 -11.78 28.75
C PHE A 345 -0.61 -12.41 28.58
N LEU A 346 0.03 -12.23 27.43
CA LEU A 346 1.37 -12.77 27.17
C LEU A 346 2.42 -12.19 28.11
N ALA A 347 2.36 -10.88 28.40
CA ALA A 347 3.32 -10.20 29.27
C ALA A 347 3.28 -10.71 30.72
N SER A 348 2.10 -11.17 31.17
CA SER A 348 1.92 -11.75 32.51
C SER A 348 2.14 -13.28 32.57
N HIS A 349 2.29 -13.95 31.42
CA HIS A 349 2.38 -15.39 31.37
C HIS A 349 3.80 -15.90 31.72
N PRO A 350 3.97 -16.85 32.67
CA PRO A 350 5.28 -17.24 33.22
C PRO A 350 6.23 -17.92 32.21
N ARG A 351 5.70 -18.42 31.09
CA ARG A 351 6.47 -19.05 30.01
C ARG A 351 6.86 -18.09 28.88
N VAL A 352 6.47 -16.83 28.96
CA VAL A 352 6.85 -15.78 28.01
C VAL A 352 7.95 -14.94 28.64
N LYS A 353 9.04 -14.71 27.91
CA LYS A 353 10.22 -13.99 28.39
C LYS A 353 10.15 -12.50 28.13
N LYS A 354 9.57 -12.12 26.99
CA LYS A 354 9.47 -10.73 26.55
C LYS A 354 8.36 -10.60 25.53
N VAL A 355 7.59 -9.52 25.61
CA VAL A 355 6.60 -9.13 24.61
C VAL A 355 7.04 -7.83 23.97
N TYR A 356 6.99 -7.78 22.65
CA TYR A 356 7.16 -6.59 21.85
C TYR A 356 5.78 -6.15 21.38
N TYR A 357 5.29 -5.07 21.97
CA TYR A 357 4.06 -4.41 21.55
C TYR A 357 4.09 -2.96 22.03
N ALA A 358 3.97 -2.01 21.12
CA ALA A 358 4.08 -0.58 21.45
C ALA A 358 2.99 -0.09 22.42
N GLY A 359 1.87 -0.83 22.55
CA GLY A 359 0.79 -0.52 23.49
C GLY A 359 1.07 -0.91 24.94
N LEU A 360 2.13 -1.67 25.21
CA LEU A 360 2.56 -1.98 26.58
C LEU A 360 3.37 -0.80 27.15
N PRO A 361 3.17 -0.42 28.42
CA PRO A 361 3.87 0.71 29.04
C PRO A 361 5.38 0.48 29.18
N ASP A 362 5.82 -0.78 29.31
CA ASP A 362 7.24 -1.14 29.42
C ASP A 362 7.94 -1.24 28.05
N HIS A 363 7.24 -0.96 26.95
CA HIS A 363 7.86 -0.94 25.63
C HIS A 363 8.82 0.26 25.51
N PRO A 364 10.10 0.08 25.14
CA PRO A 364 11.09 1.17 25.15
C PRO A 364 10.71 2.39 24.30
N GLY A 365 9.89 2.18 23.26
CA GLY A 365 9.39 3.24 22.39
C GLY A 365 7.95 3.67 22.64
N HIS A 366 7.31 3.28 23.76
CA HIS A 366 5.89 3.55 24.03
C HIS A 366 5.52 5.03 23.87
N ASP A 367 6.16 5.91 24.64
CA ASP A 367 5.86 7.35 24.62
C ASP A 367 6.14 7.98 23.26
N LEU A 368 7.27 7.61 22.63
CA LEU A 368 7.62 8.08 21.29
C LEU A 368 6.57 7.66 20.27
N HIS A 369 6.13 6.40 20.31
CA HIS A 369 5.12 5.86 19.42
C HIS A 369 3.81 6.64 19.53
N TYR A 370 3.29 6.84 20.74
CA TYR A 370 2.06 7.61 20.95
C TYR A 370 2.21 9.11 20.70
N SER A 371 3.44 9.64 20.66
CA SER A 371 3.70 11.01 20.19
C SER A 371 3.52 11.18 18.67
N GLN A 372 3.53 10.09 17.90
CA GLN A 372 3.52 10.10 16.43
C GLN A 372 2.48 9.16 15.78
N ALA A 373 1.74 8.39 16.58
CA ALA A 373 0.67 7.50 16.14
C ALA A 373 -0.50 7.50 17.14
N LYS A 374 -1.71 7.19 16.66
CA LYS A 374 -2.96 7.21 17.43
C LYS A 374 -3.27 5.88 18.15
N GLY A 375 -2.44 4.86 17.96
CA GLY A 375 -2.62 3.53 18.53
C GLY A 375 -1.49 2.60 18.14
N ALA A 376 -1.38 1.43 18.80
CA ALA A 376 -0.27 0.50 18.65
C ALA A 376 -0.43 -0.56 17.54
N GLY A 377 -1.58 -0.57 16.86
CA GLY A 377 -1.87 -1.57 15.82
C GLY A 377 -2.14 -2.96 16.40
N SER A 378 -2.08 -3.99 15.55
CA SER A 378 -2.51 -5.35 15.91
C SER A 378 -1.47 -6.45 15.66
N VAL A 379 -0.23 -6.06 15.41
CA VAL A 379 0.90 -6.98 15.32
C VAL A 379 1.67 -6.90 16.62
N LEU A 380 1.95 -8.06 17.21
CA LEU A 380 2.82 -8.20 18.38
C LEU A 380 3.78 -9.36 18.15
N SER A 381 4.89 -9.38 18.87
CA SER A 381 5.80 -10.52 18.89
C SER A 381 6.26 -10.81 20.31
N PHE A 382 6.70 -12.03 20.57
CA PHE A 382 7.15 -12.43 21.90
C PHE A 382 8.22 -13.52 21.85
N LEU A 383 9.05 -13.55 22.87
CA LEU A 383 10.10 -14.56 23.09
C LEU A 383 9.64 -15.56 24.15
N THR A 384 10.02 -16.82 23.97
CA THR A 384 9.77 -17.88 24.94
C THR A 384 11.06 -18.35 25.62
N GLY A 385 12.22 -18.02 25.04
CA GLY A 385 13.52 -18.55 25.41
C GLY A 385 13.75 -19.98 24.91
N SER A 386 12.84 -20.57 24.14
CA SER A 386 12.94 -21.95 23.68
C SER A 386 12.30 -22.14 22.30
N LEU A 387 13.13 -22.50 21.31
CA LEU A 387 12.68 -22.85 19.96
C LEU A 387 11.61 -23.95 19.96
N THR A 388 11.77 -24.98 20.79
CA THR A 388 10.83 -26.12 20.89
C THR A 388 9.44 -25.65 21.35
N LEU A 389 9.39 -24.86 22.42
CA LEU A 389 8.17 -24.24 22.92
C LEU A 389 7.54 -23.29 21.89
N SER A 390 8.32 -22.40 21.26
CA SER A 390 7.80 -21.50 20.23
C SER A 390 7.18 -22.27 19.06
N LYS A 391 7.87 -23.30 18.56
CA LYS A 391 7.34 -24.19 17.51
C LYS A 391 6.05 -24.86 17.96
N HIS A 392 6.02 -25.40 19.17
CA HIS A 392 4.82 -26.02 19.74
C HIS A 392 3.64 -25.05 19.78
N ILE A 393 3.85 -23.82 20.24
CA ILE A 393 2.80 -22.80 20.27
C ILE A 393 2.22 -22.57 18.88
N VAL A 394 3.10 -22.31 17.90
CA VAL A 394 2.71 -22.03 16.51
C VAL A 394 1.96 -23.20 15.87
N GLU A 395 2.35 -24.45 16.17
CA GLU A 395 1.72 -25.65 15.59
C GLU A 395 0.46 -26.11 16.34
N THR A 396 0.28 -25.71 17.61
CA THR A 396 -0.81 -26.20 18.48
C THR A 396 -2.02 -25.28 18.51
N THR A 397 -1.83 -23.97 18.31
CA THR A 397 -2.96 -23.02 18.23
C THR A 397 -3.92 -23.41 17.12
N LYS A 398 -5.22 -23.48 17.41
CA LYS A 398 -6.27 -23.86 16.47
C LYS A 398 -6.88 -22.66 15.75
N TYR A 399 -6.89 -21.49 16.39
CA TYR A 399 -7.52 -20.29 15.86
C TYR A 399 -6.53 -19.36 15.17
N PHE A 400 -5.24 -19.58 15.32
CA PHE A 400 -4.22 -18.84 14.58
C PHE A 400 -3.73 -19.67 13.39
N SER A 401 -3.80 -19.10 12.19
CA SER A 401 -3.29 -19.76 10.99
C SER A 401 -1.79 -19.53 10.83
N ILE A 402 -1.03 -20.60 10.58
CA ILE A 402 0.41 -20.51 10.31
C ILE A 402 0.62 -19.94 8.90
N THR A 403 0.99 -18.67 8.80
CA THR A 403 1.26 -18.03 7.52
C THR A 403 2.09 -16.75 7.67
N VAL A 404 2.67 -16.30 6.56
CA VAL A 404 3.26 -14.95 6.47
C VAL A 404 2.16 -13.88 6.36
N SER A 405 2.54 -12.61 6.22
CA SER A 405 1.61 -11.46 6.17
C SER A 405 1.06 -11.04 7.54
N PHE A 406 0.16 -10.05 7.54
CA PHE A 406 -0.56 -9.50 8.70
C PHE A 406 -1.71 -8.59 8.24
N GLY A 407 -2.53 -8.11 9.18
CA GLY A 407 -3.57 -7.11 8.94
C GLY A 407 -4.86 -7.62 8.33
N SER A 408 -4.99 -8.95 8.16
CA SER A 408 -6.24 -9.58 7.76
C SER A 408 -7.23 -9.72 8.90
N VAL A 409 -8.51 -9.89 8.59
CA VAL A 409 -9.55 -10.21 9.58
C VAL A 409 -9.28 -11.50 10.37
N LYS A 410 -8.50 -12.44 9.81
CA LYS A 410 -8.11 -13.70 10.46
C LYS A 410 -6.84 -13.52 11.29
N SER A 411 -6.82 -14.08 12.49
CA SER A 411 -5.61 -14.16 13.33
C SER A 411 -4.56 -15.10 12.75
N LEU A 412 -3.32 -14.63 12.64
CA LEU A 412 -2.18 -15.34 12.04
C LEU A 412 -1.05 -15.47 13.06
N ILE A 413 -0.28 -16.55 12.98
CA ILE A 413 0.89 -16.79 13.83
C ILE A 413 2.06 -17.31 12.98
N SER A 414 3.28 -16.92 13.34
CA SER A 414 4.48 -17.27 12.56
C SER A 414 5.74 -17.20 13.39
N MET A 415 6.79 -17.88 12.94
CA MET A 415 8.16 -17.71 13.44
C MET A 415 8.99 -17.00 12.37
N PRO A 416 9.26 -15.69 12.48
CA PRO A 416 9.85 -14.89 11.40
C PRO A 416 11.16 -15.45 10.86
N CYS A 417 12.02 -15.96 11.75
CA CYS A 417 13.30 -16.61 11.46
C CYS A 417 13.23 -17.76 10.46
N PHE A 418 12.13 -18.52 10.47
CA PHE A 418 11.94 -19.71 9.61
C PHE A 418 11.01 -19.43 8.43
N MET A 419 10.49 -18.21 8.32
CA MET A 419 9.50 -17.84 7.31
C MET A 419 9.91 -16.54 6.59
N SER A 420 9.38 -15.39 7.02
CA SER A 420 9.53 -14.11 6.33
C SER A 420 10.97 -13.56 6.29
N HIS A 421 11.80 -13.94 7.27
CA HIS A 421 13.19 -13.50 7.41
C HIS A 421 14.20 -14.63 7.15
N ALA A 422 13.74 -15.77 6.63
CA ALA A 422 14.61 -16.93 6.35
C ALA A 422 15.72 -16.64 5.33
N SER A 423 15.56 -15.60 4.49
CA SER A 423 16.60 -15.17 3.55
C SER A 423 17.74 -14.37 4.18
N ILE A 424 17.60 -13.93 5.43
CA ILE A 424 18.66 -13.22 6.17
C ILE A 424 19.61 -14.26 6.79
N PRO A 425 20.93 -14.17 6.56
CA PRO A 425 21.90 -15.09 7.15
C PRO A 425 21.76 -15.19 8.67
N ALA A 426 21.93 -16.38 9.25
CA ALA A 426 21.72 -16.62 10.68
C ALA A 426 22.55 -15.71 11.58
N GLU A 427 23.84 -15.54 11.26
CA GLU A 427 24.76 -14.62 11.96
C GLU A 427 24.28 -13.16 11.94
N VAL A 428 23.64 -12.73 10.84
CA VAL A 428 23.07 -11.38 10.71
C VAL A 428 21.78 -11.27 11.50
N ARG A 429 20.94 -12.31 11.52
CA ARG A 429 19.73 -12.36 12.37
C ARG A 429 20.10 -12.26 13.84
N GLU A 430 21.08 -13.03 14.29
CA GLU A 430 21.58 -13.02 15.66
C GLU A 430 22.16 -11.65 16.05
N ALA A 431 23.02 -11.07 15.21
CA ALA A 431 23.57 -9.73 15.43
C ALA A 431 22.49 -8.64 15.51
N ARG A 432 21.37 -8.81 14.80
CA ARG A 432 20.20 -7.91 14.86
C ARG A 432 19.20 -8.30 15.95
N GLY A 433 19.53 -9.22 16.86
CA GLY A 433 18.63 -9.63 17.95
C GLY A 433 17.35 -10.35 17.50
N LEU A 434 17.37 -10.94 16.30
CA LEU A 434 16.28 -11.75 15.76
C LEU A 434 16.53 -13.23 16.09
N THR A 435 16.16 -13.62 17.31
CA THR A 435 16.35 -14.99 17.82
C THR A 435 15.36 -15.97 17.20
N GLU A 436 15.75 -17.24 17.12
CA GLU A 436 14.94 -18.28 16.45
C GLU A 436 13.66 -18.63 17.20
N ASP A 437 13.57 -18.33 18.50
CA ASP A 437 12.37 -18.55 19.31
C ASP A 437 11.34 -17.41 19.20
N LEU A 438 11.60 -16.36 18.41
CA LEU A 438 10.64 -15.26 18.22
C LEU A 438 9.37 -15.74 17.53
N VAL A 439 8.24 -15.54 18.18
CA VAL A 439 6.91 -15.76 17.62
C VAL A 439 6.26 -14.42 17.34
N ARG A 440 5.65 -14.26 16.16
CA ARG A 440 4.91 -13.07 15.77
C ARG A 440 3.46 -13.42 15.50
N ILE A 441 2.55 -12.64 16.08
CA ILE A 441 1.11 -12.75 15.91
C ILE A 441 0.61 -11.51 15.16
N SER A 442 -0.26 -11.74 14.18
CA SER A 442 -1.15 -10.72 13.62
C SER A 442 -2.54 -11.00 14.15
N VAL A 443 -3.05 -10.15 15.04
CA VAL A 443 -4.34 -10.34 15.68
C VAL A 443 -5.47 -9.90 14.75
N GLY A 444 -6.46 -10.77 14.59
CA GLY A 444 -7.67 -10.57 13.81
C GLY A 444 -8.84 -10.03 14.63
N ILE A 445 -10.05 -10.20 14.08
CA ILE A 445 -11.31 -9.69 14.67
C ILE A 445 -12.15 -10.77 15.36
N GLU A 446 -11.59 -11.96 15.60
CA GLU A 446 -12.26 -13.02 16.37
C GLU A 446 -12.56 -12.59 17.82
N ASP A 447 -13.33 -13.41 18.55
CA ASP A 447 -13.52 -13.20 19.98
C ASP A 447 -12.17 -13.35 20.70
N VAL A 448 -11.79 -12.32 21.45
CA VAL A 448 -10.49 -12.27 22.11
C VAL A 448 -10.34 -13.34 23.20
N SER A 449 -11.44 -13.75 23.82
CA SER A 449 -11.45 -14.78 24.87
C SER A 449 -11.08 -16.14 24.26
N ASP A 450 -11.59 -16.44 23.07
CA ASP A 450 -11.26 -17.65 22.32
C ASP A 450 -9.77 -17.66 21.91
N LEU A 451 -9.27 -16.51 21.43
CA LEU A 451 -7.87 -16.35 21.04
C LEU A 451 -6.91 -16.52 22.23
N ILE A 452 -7.24 -15.92 23.39
CA ILE A 452 -6.46 -16.05 24.61
C ILE A 452 -6.50 -17.48 25.14
N ALA A 453 -7.66 -18.13 25.17
CA ALA A 453 -7.80 -19.51 25.63
C ALA A 453 -7.01 -20.51 24.76
N ASP A 454 -6.98 -20.29 23.43
CA ASP A 454 -6.19 -21.09 22.50
C ASP A 454 -4.69 -20.92 22.72
N LEU A 455 -4.22 -19.68 22.92
CA LEU A 455 -2.82 -19.38 23.26
C LEU A 455 -2.43 -19.97 24.62
N ASP A 456 -3.26 -19.82 25.64
CA ASP A 456 -3.03 -20.39 26.98
C ASP A 456 -2.89 -21.91 26.91
N ASN A 457 -3.78 -22.59 26.19
CA ASN A 457 -3.68 -24.04 26.00
C ASN A 457 -2.37 -24.43 25.32
N ALA A 458 -1.98 -23.73 24.24
CA ALA A 458 -0.74 -24.00 23.54
C ALA A 458 0.51 -23.75 24.42
N LEU A 459 0.49 -22.67 25.21
CA LEU A 459 1.53 -22.34 26.18
C LEU A 459 1.64 -23.37 27.30
N ARG A 460 0.52 -23.87 27.86
CA ARG A 460 0.55 -24.85 28.96
C ARG A 460 0.93 -26.26 28.53
N THR A 461 0.54 -26.67 27.33
CA THR A 461 0.79 -28.02 26.80
C THR A 461 2.18 -28.20 26.18
N GLY A 462 2.92 -27.12 25.98
CA GLY A 462 4.23 -27.17 25.32
C GLY A 462 5.35 -27.79 26.16
N PRO A 463 6.38 -28.40 25.53
CA PRO A 463 7.55 -28.96 26.21
C PRO A 463 8.23 -27.94 27.12
N LEU A 464 8.71 -28.38 28.29
CA LEU A 464 9.35 -27.52 29.30
C LEU A 464 10.64 -26.87 28.80
#